data_AF-A0A1V2YLN0-F1
#
_entry.id   AF-A0A1V2YLN0-F1
#
_cell.length_a   1.000
_cell.length_b   1.000
_cell.length_c   1.000
_cell.angle_alpha   90.00
_cell.angle_beta   90.00
_cell.angle_gamma   90.00
#
_symmetry.space_group_name_H-M   'P 1'
#
loop_
_entity.id
_entity.type
_entity.pdbx_description
1 polymer ?
#
loop_
_entity_poly.entity_id
_entity_poly.type
_entity_poly.pdbx_seq_one_letter_code
_entity_poly.pdbx_strand_id
1 'polypeptide(L)'
;MSDANIIYVFIGIIFLFIIIYNSRWDIRVINKQQVGVWFSTIYYTDTNGGKLLVAKKLDLQGKPDYIFRKIFTAQLIPLELKSGTLKEDYPHEGDLYQLITYFLIIEEVYNKRPPYGKLVYKNKTFIVKNTYGLRQCVLKQISLMRDMLNENIVQECYKDFVKCRHCICRETVCEMPKRAVAIEKRFS
;
A
#
# COMPACT_ATOMS: atom_id res chain seq x y z
N MET A 1 -32.08 15.81 29.52
CA MET A 1 -31.83 15.33 28.15
C MET A 1 -32.58 14.02 28.03
N SER A 2 -33.57 13.89 27.14
CA SER A 2 -34.42 12.70 27.08
C SER A 2 -33.64 11.47 26.60
N ASP A 3 -34.04 10.27 27.04
CA ASP A 3 -33.41 9.01 26.62
C ASP A 3 -33.42 8.85 25.09
N ALA A 4 -34.43 9.40 24.42
CA ALA A 4 -34.51 9.47 22.96
C ALA A 4 -33.35 10.26 22.33
N ASN A 5 -32.94 11.39 22.91
CA ASN A 5 -31.82 12.19 22.39
C ASN A 5 -30.48 11.46 22.53
N ILE A 6 -30.30 10.66 23.58
CA ILE A 6 -29.10 9.83 23.76
C ILE A 6 -29.07 8.75 22.67
N ILE A 7 -30.19 8.09 22.40
CA ILE A 7 -30.30 7.05 21.36
C ILE A 7 -29.97 7.63 19.97
N TYR A 8 -30.51 8.81 19.61
CA TYR A 8 -30.21 9.44 18.32
C TYR A 8 -28.73 9.82 18.15
N VAL A 9 -28.07 10.27 19.22
CA VAL A 9 -26.62 10.55 19.20
C VAL A 9 -25.83 9.27 18.95
N PHE A 10 -26.16 8.16 19.63
CA PHE A 10 -25.49 6.87 19.41
C PHE A 10 -25.71 6.33 17.99
N ILE A 11 -26.94 6.42 17.46
CA ILE A 11 -27.23 6.03 16.07
C ILE A 11 -26.43 6.88 15.09
N GLY A 12 -26.34 8.20 15.32
CA GLY A 12 -25.53 9.10 14.50
C GLY A 12 -24.04 8.77 14.51
N ILE A 13 -23.48 8.41 15.67
CA ILE A 13 -22.08 7.98 15.80
C ILE A 13 -21.86 6.66 15.07
N ILE A 14 -22.72 5.66 15.24
CA ILE A 14 -22.62 4.36 14.55
C ILE A 14 -22.70 4.57 13.03
N PHE A 15 -23.62 5.42 12.55
CA PHE A 15 -23.76 5.70 11.13
C PHE A 15 -22.52 6.41 10.56
N LEU A 16 -21.95 7.37 11.31
CA LEU A 16 -20.68 8.01 10.97
C LEU A 16 -19.52 6.99 10.92
N PHE A 17 -19.45 6.08 11.89
CA PHE A 17 -18.48 4.98 11.90
C PHE A 17 -18.66 4.06 10.70
N ILE A 18 -19.89 3.70 10.33
CA ILE A 18 -20.19 2.88 9.14
C ILE A 18 -19.74 3.61 7.86
N ILE A 19 -19.98 4.91 7.74
CA ILE A 19 -19.53 5.71 6.59
C ILE A 19 -18.00 5.76 6.50
N ILE A 20 -17.32 6.00 7.63
CA ILE A 20 -15.84 6.00 7.71
C ILE A 20 -15.29 4.59 7.39
N TYR A 21 -15.92 3.54 7.91
CA TYR A 21 -15.48 2.16 7.69
C TYR A 21 -15.71 1.69 6.26
N ASN A 22 -16.79 2.15 5.62
CA ASN A 22 -17.07 1.92 4.20
C ASN A 22 -16.39 2.92 3.27
N SER A 23 -15.56 3.84 3.79
CA SER A 23 -14.76 4.78 2.99
C SER A 23 -13.59 4.05 2.31
N ARG A 24 -13.90 3.04 1.49
CA ARG A 24 -13.02 2.48 0.46
C ARG A 24 -12.85 3.45 -0.73
N TRP A 25 -13.03 4.75 -0.49
CA TRP A 25 -13.01 5.82 -1.49
C TRP A 25 -11.61 6.15 -2.01
N ASP A 26 -10.60 5.51 -1.42
CA ASP A 26 -9.20 5.75 -1.70
C ASP A 26 -8.72 4.94 -2.90
N ILE A 27 -9.42 3.85 -3.27
CA ILE A 27 -9.01 2.97 -4.37
C ILE A 27 -10.16 2.84 -5.37
N ARG A 28 -9.89 3.24 -6.62
CA ARG A 28 -10.78 2.99 -7.75
C ARG A 28 -10.19 1.87 -8.62
N VAL A 29 -10.98 0.83 -8.88
CA VAL A 29 -10.61 -0.28 -9.78
C VAL A 29 -11.14 -0.05 -11.20
N ILE A 30 -10.34 -0.45 -12.18
CA ILE A 30 -10.70 -0.47 -13.60
C ILE A 30 -10.36 -1.87 -14.13
N ASN A 31 -11.34 -2.59 -14.68
CA ASN A 31 -11.21 -3.97 -15.17
C ASN A 31 -10.51 -4.08 -16.54
N LYS A 32 -9.40 -3.36 -16.70
CA LYS A 32 -8.46 -3.50 -17.82
C LYS A 32 -7.09 -2.94 -17.44
N GLN A 33 -6.07 -3.39 -18.16
CA GLN A 33 -4.74 -2.79 -18.06
C GLN A 33 -4.76 -1.40 -18.68
N GLN A 34 -4.39 -0.38 -17.91
CA GLN A 34 -4.26 0.99 -18.37
C GLN A 34 -2.89 1.53 -17.99
N VAL A 35 -1.93 1.37 -18.89
CA VAL A 35 -0.63 1.99 -18.77
C VAL A 35 -0.75 3.49 -19.11
N GLY A 36 -0.01 4.32 -18.39
CA GLY A 36 0.06 5.76 -18.65
C GLY A 36 -0.96 6.61 -17.89
N VAL A 37 -0.82 7.92 -18.03
CA VAL A 37 -1.68 8.94 -17.41
C VAL A 37 -2.10 9.94 -18.49
N TRP A 38 -3.38 10.27 -18.53
CA TRP A 38 -3.92 11.21 -19.53
C TRP A 38 -3.33 12.62 -19.38
N PHE A 39 -2.99 13.25 -20.52
CA PHE A 39 -2.29 14.53 -20.62
C PHE A 39 -1.09 14.64 -19.68
N SER A 40 -0.16 13.71 -19.83
CA SER A 40 1.07 13.68 -19.06
C SER A 40 2.26 13.34 -19.94
N THR A 41 3.44 13.69 -19.46
CA THR A 41 4.73 13.28 -20.01
C THR A 41 5.41 12.34 -19.01
N ILE A 42 6.30 11.47 -19.50
CA ILE A 42 7.14 10.65 -18.62
C ILE A 42 8.18 11.58 -17.99
N TYR A 43 8.20 11.63 -16.66
CA TYR A 43 9.16 12.40 -15.88
C TYR A 43 10.31 11.52 -15.37
N TYR A 44 10.04 10.25 -15.11
CA TYR A 44 11.00 9.23 -14.67
C TYR A 44 10.59 7.86 -15.22
N THR A 45 11.58 7.00 -15.53
CA THR A 45 11.40 5.59 -15.93
C THR A 45 12.58 4.73 -15.46
N ASP A 46 12.34 3.47 -15.11
CA ASP A 46 13.39 2.50 -14.73
C ASP A 46 13.98 1.69 -15.91
N THR A 47 13.46 1.88 -17.13
CA THR A 47 13.76 1.04 -18.31
C THR A 47 15.24 0.93 -18.73
N ASN A 48 16.14 1.78 -18.21
CA ASN A 48 17.60 1.74 -18.48
C ASN A 48 18.43 1.86 -17.19
N GLY A 49 17.99 1.23 -16.09
CA GLY A 49 18.66 1.33 -14.80
C GLY A 49 18.38 2.67 -14.13
N GLY A 50 17.11 3.05 -14.05
CA GLY A 50 16.64 4.32 -13.54
C GLY A 50 17.29 4.71 -12.20
N LYS A 51 17.39 6.03 -11.99
CA LYS A 51 18.05 6.59 -10.82
C LYS A 51 17.32 6.16 -9.53
N LEU A 52 18.04 5.54 -8.61
CA LEU A 52 17.52 5.26 -7.27
C LEU A 52 17.06 6.56 -6.61
N LEU A 53 15.79 6.62 -6.22
CA LEU A 53 15.23 7.73 -5.48
C LEU A 53 15.44 7.48 -4.00
N VAL A 54 16.06 8.44 -3.31
CA VAL A 54 16.44 8.30 -1.90
C VAL A 54 15.80 9.43 -1.10
N ALA A 55 14.86 9.07 -0.23
CA ALA A 55 14.23 9.91 0.75
C ALA A 55 14.98 9.76 2.08
N LYS A 56 16.01 10.60 2.27
CA LYS A 56 16.96 10.50 3.37
C LYS A 56 16.33 10.75 4.73
N LYS A 57 15.38 11.68 4.84
CA LYS A 57 14.72 12.01 6.11
C LYS A 57 13.84 10.86 6.59
N LEU A 58 13.19 10.19 5.65
CA LEU A 58 12.39 9.02 5.93
C LEU A 58 13.19 7.72 5.96
N ASP A 59 14.47 7.74 5.60
CA ASP A 59 15.31 6.55 5.40
C ASP A 59 14.59 5.49 4.54
N LEU A 60 14.13 5.95 3.37
CA LEU A 60 13.46 5.14 2.36
C LEU A 60 14.14 5.33 1.01
N GLN A 61 14.18 4.26 0.21
CA GLN A 61 14.69 4.32 -1.15
C GLN A 61 13.94 3.36 -2.06
N GLY A 62 13.89 3.67 -3.35
CA GLY A 62 13.25 2.80 -4.32
C GLY A 62 13.26 3.34 -5.75
N LYS A 63 12.79 2.51 -6.68
CA LYS A 63 12.69 2.81 -8.10
C LYS A 63 11.27 2.49 -8.59
N PRO A 64 10.38 3.48 -8.68
CA PRO A 64 9.07 3.24 -9.30
C PRO A 64 9.25 2.91 -10.77
N ASP A 65 8.40 2.08 -11.38
CA ASP A 65 8.54 1.79 -12.82
C ASP A 65 8.45 3.08 -13.66
N TYR A 66 7.48 3.93 -13.34
CA TYR A 66 7.27 5.23 -14.01
C TYR A 66 6.83 6.32 -13.04
N ILE A 67 7.22 7.56 -13.33
CA ILE A 67 6.56 8.76 -12.78
C ILE A 67 6.10 9.60 -13.96
N PHE A 68 4.80 9.89 -14.01
CA PHE A 68 4.22 10.79 -15.00
C PHE A 68 4.08 12.20 -14.43
N ARG A 69 4.36 13.22 -15.24
CA ARG A 69 4.08 14.61 -14.91
C ARG A 69 2.88 15.11 -15.72
N LYS A 70 1.79 15.47 -15.04
CA LYS A 70 0.62 16.11 -15.66
C LYS A 70 1.04 17.43 -16.32
N ILE A 71 0.62 17.64 -17.57
CA ILE A 71 1.01 18.82 -18.36
C ILE A 71 0.52 20.11 -17.69
N PHE A 72 -0.76 20.16 -17.29
CA PHE A 72 -1.38 21.38 -16.77
C PHE A 72 -1.11 21.64 -15.28
N THR A 73 -1.09 20.61 -14.45
CA THR A 73 -0.95 20.77 -12.99
C THR A 73 0.48 20.56 -12.48
N ALA A 74 1.38 20.07 -13.34
CA ALA A 74 2.73 19.65 -13.00
C ALA A 74 2.82 18.66 -11.81
N GLN A 75 1.71 17.97 -11.52
CA GLN A 75 1.61 16.91 -10.50
C GLN A 75 2.36 15.66 -10.97
N LEU A 76 3.02 15.00 -10.02
CA LEU A 76 3.75 13.75 -10.25
C LEU A 76 2.88 12.55 -9.85
N ILE A 77 2.70 11.61 -10.77
CA ILE A 77 1.85 10.42 -10.61
C ILE A 77 2.73 9.17 -10.78
N PRO A 78 3.08 8.46 -9.69
CA PRO A 78 3.77 7.19 -9.80
C PRO A 78 2.85 6.12 -10.40
N LEU A 79 3.44 5.25 -11.21
CA LEU A 79 2.80 4.07 -11.77
C LEU A 79 3.73 2.87 -11.59
N GLU A 80 3.18 1.80 -11.05
CA GLU A 80 3.85 0.52 -10.84
C GLU A 80 3.15 -0.57 -11.67
N LEU A 81 3.94 -1.35 -12.40
CA LEU A 81 3.51 -2.47 -13.23
C LEU A 81 3.60 -3.78 -12.45
N LYS A 82 2.58 -4.63 -12.60
CA LYS A 82 2.55 -5.97 -12.02
C LYS A 82 2.26 -6.99 -13.11
N SER A 83 3.10 -8.02 -13.18
CA SER A 83 3.01 -9.07 -14.21
C SER A 83 1.88 -10.09 -13.95
N GLY A 84 1.32 -10.10 -12.74
CA GLY A 84 0.21 -10.98 -12.36
C GLY A 84 -1.16 -10.50 -12.84
N THR A 85 -2.15 -11.39 -12.71
CA THR A 85 -3.57 -11.07 -12.84
C THR A 85 -4.25 -11.17 -11.48
N LEU A 86 -5.34 -10.42 -11.30
CA LEU A 86 -6.12 -10.43 -10.07
C LEU A 86 -7.57 -10.82 -10.34
N LYS A 87 -8.12 -11.70 -9.48
CA LYS A 87 -9.55 -12.00 -9.45
C LYS A 87 -10.31 -10.95 -8.65
N GLU A 88 -9.74 -10.54 -7.51
CA GLU A 88 -10.33 -9.60 -6.56
C GLU A 88 -10.30 -8.14 -7.04
N ASP A 89 -11.22 -7.32 -6.54
CA ASP A 89 -11.29 -5.87 -6.80
C ASP A 89 -10.47 -5.06 -5.78
N TYR A 90 -9.43 -5.68 -5.25
CA TYR A 90 -8.47 -5.05 -4.35
C TYR A 90 -7.04 -5.48 -4.73
N PRO A 91 -6.05 -4.57 -4.71
CA PRO A 91 -4.67 -4.95 -5.00
C PRO A 91 -4.10 -5.81 -3.86
N HIS A 92 -3.03 -6.55 -4.13
CA HIS A 92 -2.29 -7.20 -3.06
C HIS A 92 -1.75 -6.15 -2.08
N GLU A 93 -1.80 -6.44 -0.78
CA GLU A 93 -1.41 -5.48 0.26
C GLU A 93 0.04 -5.00 0.09
N GLY A 94 0.97 -5.90 -0.21
CA GLY A 94 2.37 -5.53 -0.46
C GLY A 94 2.54 -4.57 -1.64
N ASP A 95 1.78 -4.77 -2.72
CA ASP A 95 1.82 -3.88 -3.88
C ASP A 95 1.23 -2.50 -3.55
N LEU A 96 0.17 -2.46 -2.73
CA LEU A 96 -0.41 -1.22 -2.21
C LEU A 96 0.60 -0.44 -1.35
N TYR A 97 1.24 -1.11 -0.40
CA TYR A 97 2.23 -0.50 0.49
C TYR A 97 3.45 -0.01 -0.29
N GLN A 98 3.87 -0.73 -1.32
CA GLN A 98 4.94 -0.31 -2.21
C GLN A 98 4.58 0.99 -2.94
N LEU A 99 3.37 1.09 -3.53
CA LEU A 99 2.94 2.32 -4.20
C LEU A 99 2.85 3.51 -3.22
N ILE A 100 2.31 3.29 -2.02
CA ILE A 100 2.22 4.35 -1.00
C ILE A 100 3.61 4.79 -0.55
N THR A 101 4.57 3.86 -0.45
CA THR A 101 5.99 4.19 -0.18
C THR A 101 6.55 5.12 -1.25
N TYR A 102 6.21 4.91 -2.53
CA TYR A 102 6.59 5.85 -3.58
C TYR A 102 5.93 7.23 -3.45
N PHE A 103 4.73 7.34 -2.86
CA PHE A 103 4.19 8.66 -2.55
C PHE A 103 5.09 9.43 -1.57
N LEU A 104 5.57 8.75 -0.54
CA LEU A 104 6.47 9.33 0.47
C LEU A 104 7.82 9.71 -0.15
N ILE A 105 8.41 8.81 -0.93
CA ILE A 105 9.71 9.05 -1.58
C ILE A 105 9.64 10.22 -2.56
N ILE A 106 8.63 10.24 -3.44
CA ILE A 106 8.48 11.30 -4.46
C ILE A 106 8.23 12.66 -3.79
N GLU A 107 7.45 12.69 -2.72
CA GLU A 107 7.18 13.92 -1.97
C GLU A 107 8.46 14.50 -1.36
N GLU A 108 9.31 13.67 -0.75
CA GLU A 108 10.57 14.15 -0.18
C GLU A 108 11.58 14.57 -1.27
N VAL A 109 11.76 13.72 -2.30
CA VAL A 109 12.78 13.92 -3.33
C VAL A 109 12.47 15.12 -4.23
N TYR A 110 11.21 15.30 -4.61
CA TYR A 110 10.81 16.32 -5.57
C TYR A 110 10.04 17.48 -4.95
N ASN A 111 9.84 17.47 -3.62
CA ASN A 111 9.03 18.46 -2.89
C ASN A 111 7.63 18.62 -3.50
N LYS A 112 7.06 17.52 -4.02
CA LYS A 112 5.76 17.48 -4.68
C LYS A 112 5.00 16.24 -4.26
N ARG A 113 3.94 16.44 -3.49
CA ARG A 113 3.08 15.35 -3.03
C ARG A 113 2.25 14.79 -4.19
N PRO A 114 2.38 13.49 -4.53
CA PRO A 114 1.50 12.86 -5.50
C PRO A 114 0.05 12.87 -5.00
N PRO A 115 -0.94 13.29 -5.80
CA PRO A 115 -2.35 13.22 -5.39
C PRO A 115 -2.89 11.77 -5.40
N TYR A 116 -2.37 10.95 -6.31
CA TYR A 116 -2.71 9.54 -6.47
C TYR A 116 -1.59 8.82 -7.23
N GLY A 117 -1.67 7.51 -7.31
CA GLY A 117 -0.80 6.64 -8.10
C GLY A 117 -1.59 5.52 -8.77
N LYS A 118 -0.92 4.75 -9.61
CA LYS A 118 -1.52 3.63 -10.34
C LYS A 118 -0.78 2.32 -10.08
N LEU A 119 -1.51 1.29 -9.66
CA LEU A 119 -1.06 -0.11 -9.73
C LEU A 119 -1.68 -0.76 -10.96
N VAL A 120 -0.87 -1.24 -11.89
CA VAL A 120 -1.33 -1.74 -13.18
C VAL A 120 -0.96 -3.22 -13.32
N TYR A 121 -1.95 -4.08 -13.10
CA TYR A 121 -1.88 -5.51 -13.36
C TYR A 121 -2.29 -5.81 -14.81
N LYS A 122 -2.03 -7.04 -15.27
CA LYS A 122 -2.38 -7.46 -16.65
C LYS A 122 -3.86 -7.33 -16.99
N ASN A 123 -4.76 -7.47 -16.02
CA ASN A 123 -6.21 -7.43 -16.24
C ASN A 123 -6.92 -6.31 -15.47
N LYS A 124 -6.24 -5.61 -14.55
CA LYS A 124 -6.85 -4.57 -13.69
C LYS A 124 -5.91 -3.42 -13.45
N THR A 125 -6.48 -2.23 -13.28
CA THR A 125 -5.75 -1.03 -12.86
C THR A 125 -6.40 -0.45 -11.62
N PHE A 126 -5.62 -0.21 -10.58
CA PHE A 126 -6.07 0.47 -9.37
C PHE A 126 -5.51 1.88 -9.35
N ILE A 127 -6.39 2.86 -9.18
CA ILE A 127 -6.04 4.26 -8.92
C ILE A 127 -6.15 4.47 -7.41
N VAL A 128 -5.02 4.67 -6.75
CA VAL A 128 -4.92 4.79 -5.29
C VAL A 128 -4.65 6.24 -4.93
N LYS A 129 -5.54 6.87 -4.15
CA LYS A 129 -5.36 8.24 -3.64
C LYS A 129 -4.30 8.26 -2.54
N ASN A 130 -3.52 9.34 -2.49
CA ASN A 130 -2.49 9.54 -1.45
C ASN A 130 -3.11 10.16 -0.18
N THR A 131 -3.96 9.41 0.51
CA THR A 131 -4.65 9.86 1.72
C THR A 131 -3.76 9.79 2.95
N TYR A 132 -4.13 10.55 3.98
CA TYR A 132 -3.40 10.54 5.25
C TYR A 132 -3.38 9.15 5.89
N GLY A 133 -4.53 8.47 5.93
CA GLY A 133 -4.66 7.14 6.55
C GLY A 133 -3.72 6.10 5.93
N LEU A 134 -3.70 5.99 4.60
CA LEU A 134 -2.81 5.07 3.91
C LEU A 134 -1.33 5.33 4.21
N ARG A 135 -0.93 6.61 4.27
CA ARG A 135 0.45 6.98 4.62
C ARG A 135 0.79 6.58 6.06
N GLN A 136 -0.12 6.79 7.00
CA GLN A 136 0.09 6.39 8.39
C GLN A 136 0.23 4.88 8.54
N CYS A 137 -0.56 4.09 7.80
CA CYS A 137 -0.41 2.63 7.79
C CYS A 137 1.01 2.22 7.35
N VAL A 138 1.52 2.80 6.26
CA VAL A 138 2.87 2.49 5.77
C VAL A 138 3.96 2.99 6.71
N LEU A 139 3.84 4.20 7.25
CA LEU A 139 4.81 4.72 8.23
C LEU A 139 4.87 3.85 9.49
N LYS A 140 3.71 3.38 9.98
CA LYS A 140 3.64 2.44 11.10
C LYS A 140 4.31 1.11 10.76
N GLN A 141 4.09 0.59 9.55
CA GLN A 141 4.73 -0.65 9.10
C GLN A 141 6.26 -0.51 8.99
N ILE A 142 6.74 0.63 8.48
CA ILE A 142 8.18 0.93 8.44
C ILE A 142 8.76 1.00 9.85
N SER A 143 8.07 1.67 10.78
CA SER A 143 8.51 1.72 12.20
C SER A 143 8.64 0.32 12.77
N LEU A 144 7.61 -0.52 12.58
CA LEU A 144 7.62 -1.90 13.04
C LEU A 144 8.79 -2.70 12.45
N MET A 145 9.06 -2.56 11.15
CA MET A 145 10.20 -3.21 10.49
C MET A 145 11.53 -2.77 11.09
N ARG A 146 11.68 -1.49 11.44
CA ARG A 146 12.88 -0.97 12.11
C ARG A 146 13.04 -1.49 13.53
N ASP A 147 11.95 -1.56 14.28
CA ASP A 147 11.96 -2.11 15.63
C ASP A 147 12.37 -3.59 15.62
N MET A 148 11.92 -4.36 14.62
CA MET A 148 12.37 -5.74 14.42
C MET A 148 13.86 -5.84 14.06
N LEU A 149 14.37 -4.95 13.20
CA LEU A 149 15.79 -4.93 12.82
C LEU A 149 16.72 -4.55 13.98
N ASN A 150 16.25 -3.69 14.88
CA ASN A 150 16.99 -3.27 16.08
C ASN A 150 16.80 -4.23 17.26
N GLU A 151 16.16 -5.39 17.05
CA GLU A 151 15.82 -6.37 18.10
C GLU A 151 14.97 -5.81 19.26
N ASN A 152 14.32 -4.66 19.05
CA ASN A 152 13.44 -4.05 20.05
C ASN A 152 12.15 -4.85 20.23
N ILE A 153 11.70 -5.54 19.18
CA ILE A 153 10.45 -6.30 19.13
C ILE A 153 10.66 -7.57 18.31
N VAL A 154 10.16 -8.71 18.81
CA VAL A 154 10.00 -9.94 18.03
C VAL A 154 8.52 -10.11 17.70
N GLN A 155 8.16 -10.13 16.41
CA GLN A 155 6.80 -10.47 16.01
C GLN A 155 6.60 -11.98 16.00
N GLU A 156 5.45 -12.42 16.52
CA GLU A 156 4.98 -13.78 16.30
C GLU A 156 4.74 -14.01 14.80
N CYS A 157 5.44 -14.99 14.23
CA CYS A 157 5.21 -15.41 12.85
C CYS A 157 4.32 -16.64 12.84
N TYR A 158 3.28 -16.62 12.02
CA TYR A 158 2.40 -17.76 11.81
C TYR A 158 2.66 -18.40 10.46
N LYS A 159 2.54 -19.72 10.40
CA LYS A 159 2.71 -20.46 9.17
C LYS A 159 1.53 -20.23 8.22
N ASP A 160 1.79 -19.50 7.15
CA ASP A 160 0.86 -19.30 6.04
C ASP A 160 1.29 -20.18 4.87
N PHE A 161 0.45 -21.15 4.47
CA PHE A 161 0.79 -22.08 3.39
C PHE A 161 1.11 -21.36 2.07
N VAL A 162 0.35 -20.32 1.72
CA VAL A 162 0.48 -19.60 0.46
C VAL A 162 1.78 -18.79 0.44
N LYS A 163 2.13 -18.14 1.55
CA LYS A 163 3.38 -17.36 1.66
C LYS A 163 4.60 -18.26 1.82
N CYS A 164 4.52 -19.28 2.69
CA CYS A 164 5.67 -20.14 2.99
C CYS A 164 6.04 -21.06 1.83
N ARG A 165 5.10 -21.52 0.99
CA ARG A 165 5.42 -22.50 -0.07
C ARG A 165 6.39 -21.97 -1.13
N HIS A 166 6.40 -20.65 -1.38
CA HIS A 166 7.30 -19.98 -2.33
C HIS A 166 8.38 -19.13 -1.63
N CYS A 167 8.44 -19.15 -0.29
CA CYS A 167 9.39 -18.33 0.46
C CYS A 167 10.80 -18.89 0.29
N ILE A 168 11.75 -18.03 -0.10
CA ILE A 168 13.17 -18.41 -0.25
C ILE A 168 13.84 -18.81 1.07
N CYS A 169 13.32 -18.29 2.19
CA CYS A 169 13.81 -18.63 3.54
C CYS A 169 13.30 -19.99 4.04
N ARG A 170 12.38 -20.63 3.30
CA ARG A 170 11.84 -21.94 3.67
C ARG A 170 12.98 -22.96 3.68
N GLU A 171 13.06 -23.74 4.77
CA GLU A 171 14.05 -24.82 4.93
C GLU A 171 15.53 -24.35 4.93
N THR A 172 15.76 -23.04 5.07
CA THR A 172 17.10 -22.45 5.22
C THR A 172 17.25 -21.80 6.60
N VAL A 173 16.89 -20.53 6.72
CA VAL A 173 17.01 -19.72 7.95
C VAL A 173 15.71 -19.64 8.73
N CYS A 174 14.58 -20.04 8.14
CA CYS A 174 13.28 -19.99 8.82
C CYS A 174 13.12 -21.18 9.77
N GLU A 175 13.08 -20.89 11.07
CA GLU A 175 12.92 -21.89 12.15
C GLU A 175 11.49 -22.42 12.31
N MET A 176 10.53 -21.92 11.52
CA MET A 176 9.12 -22.30 11.66
C MET A 176 8.91 -23.80 11.42
N PRO A 177 8.25 -24.53 12.35
CA PRO A 177 8.14 -25.98 12.28
C PRO A 177 7.37 -26.47 11.03
N LYS A 178 7.73 -27.68 10.57
CA LYS A 178 7.16 -28.31 9.35
C LYS A 178 5.65 -28.56 9.44
N ARG A 179 5.07 -28.69 10.63
CA ARG A 179 3.62 -28.84 10.83
C ARG A 179 2.98 -27.49 11.14
N ALA A 180 1.92 -27.14 10.40
CA ALA A 180 1.05 -26.05 10.82
C ALA A 180 0.49 -26.41 12.20
N VAL A 181 0.87 -25.66 13.23
CA VAL A 181 0.07 -25.66 14.45
C VAL A 181 -1.28 -25.08 14.01
N ALA A 182 -2.32 -25.91 14.09
CA ALA A 182 -3.67 -25.44 13.85
C ALA A 182 -3.93 -24.31 14.85
N ILE A 183 -3.95 -23.07 14.34
CA ILE A 183 -4.35 -21.93 15.15
C ILE A 183 -5.85 -22.09 15.32
N GLU A 184 -6.26 -22.57 16.50
CA GLU A 184 -7.62 -22.38 16.97
C GLU A 184 -7.96 -20.90 16.82
N LYS A 185 -9.01 -20.63 16.04
CA LYS A 185 -9.53 -19.29 15.78
C LYS A 185 -9.82 -18.60 17.12
N ARG A 186 -8.94 -17.69 17.54
CA ARG A 186 -9.27 -16.68 18.54
C ARG A 186 -9.82 -15.46 17.83
N PHE A 187 -11.09 -15.56 17.43
CA PHE A 187 -11.96 -14.39 17.37
C PHE A 187 -12.56 -14.27 18.78
N SER A 188 -12.13 -13.25 19.50
CA SER A 188 -12.74 -12.74 20.72
C SER A 188 -12.94 -11.25 20.50
#